data_AF-A0A8A3PAY1-F1
#
_entry.id   AF-A0A8A3PAY1-F1
#
_cell.length_a   1.000
_cell.length_b   1.000
_cell.length_c   1.000
_cell.angle_alpha   90.00
_cell.angle_beta   90.00
_cell.angle_gamma   90.00
#
_symmetry.space_group_name_H-M   'P 1'
#
loop_
_entity.id
_entity.type
_entity.pdbx_description
1 polymer ?
#
loop_
_entity_poly.entity_id
_entity_poly.type
_entity_poly.pdbx_seq_one_letter_code
_entity_poly.pdbx_strand_id
1 'polypeptide(L)'
;MTFAQPESVGSLGGDDVQEPLLPAETSGQSSVTSCDMAAPLTEQNSQRYIHARGMADSNPGARTPSSNSQLSQNSESAPRVKAAADVSHVTDPKTKRSRSPSPFSASPQAPPSKRRVPASPIKPWIKNEHLFREVEDKLSFHGLGPYDVPVASDKWLPFNVQSKILTRTQNVVEDALFVFLHKNWPETCVENGWEEMGEAELDELAPAMIAGMQAHKDDIAGLIDGENSHISDRLSYLLEKIGQIRHCAVHRTKRIPVIVVELMVRDATYITTYLKDDERAKILDSLCRSLEQLSLNLQARFGDKLLGRVERKLKRTNAEIEKIKEALRIEEKRERQSQLQLEDIKVQDEGIYEDELEALKEALEEFWRR
;
A
#
# COMPACT_ATOMS: atom_id res chain seq x y z
N MET A 1 18.32 71.26 -30.76
CA MET A 1 17.02 71.84 -31.16
C MET A 1 15.95 70.80 -30.89
N THR A 2 14.86 70.98 -30.17
CA THR A 2 14.39 71.98 -29.19
C THR A 2 13.28 71.27 -28.41
N PHE A 3 13.12 71.64 -27.14
CA PHE A 3 12.24 71.14 -26.08
C PHE A 3 10.75 70.92 -26.43
N ALA A 4 10.12 70.00 -25.68
CA ALA A 4 8.82 70.24 -25.02
C ALA A 4 8.54 69.22 -23.88
N GLN A 5 8.60 69.69 -22.64
CA GLN A 5 7.74 69.23 -21.52
C GLN A 5 6.44 70.06 -21.54
N PRO A 6 5.34 69.59 -20.92
CA PRO A 6 4.94 70.04 -19.57
C PRO A 6 4.23 68.88 -18.79
N GLU A 7 3.76 68.92 -17.54
CA GLU A 7 3.78 69.82 -16.38
C GLU A 7 3.34 68.98 -15.16
N SER A 8 3.71 69.45 -13.98
CA SER A 8 3.40 68.92 -12.65
C SER A 8 2.17 69.56 -12.00
N VAL A 9 1.36 68.78 -11.26
CA VAL A 9 0.44 69.23 -10.17
C VAL A 9 0.37 68.07 -9.16
N GLY A 10 0.82 68.15 -7.90
CA GLY A 10 0.20 68.81 -6.74
C GLY A 10 -0.76 67.83 -6.02
N SER A 11 -0.37 67.03 -5.01
CA SER A 11 -0.27 67.30 -3.55
C SER A 11 -1.60 67.45 -2.77
N LEU A 12 -1.68 66.69 -1.64
CA LEU A 12 -2.45 66.87 -0.39
C LEU A 12 -3.79 66.14 -0.12
N GLY A 13 -3.87 65.58 1.11
CA GLY A 13 -5.06 65.15 1.87
C GLY A 13 -5.28 63.64 1.87
N GLY A 14 -5.10 62.84 2.93
CA GLY A 14 -5.25 63.11 4.36
C GLY A 14 -6.71 62.86 4.76
N ASP A 15 -7.04 61.66 5.24
CA ASP A 15 -8.20 61.42 6.11
C ASP A 15 -8.13 60.07 6.84
N ASP A 16 -8.40 60.18 8.14
CA ASP A 16 -8.56 59.17 9.19
C ASP A 16 -9.59 58.09 8.86
N VAL A 17 -9.30 56.82 9.21
CA VAL A 17 -10.34 55.87 9.65
C VAL A 17 -9.78 54.91 10.72
N GLN A 18 -10.04 55.29 11.98
CA GLN A 18 -10.63 54.49 13.05
C GLN A 18 -10.25 53.00 13.22
N GLU A 19 -9.44 52.81 14.25
CA GLU A 19 -9.28 51.61 15.06
C GLU A 19 -10.51 51.41 15.99
N PRO A 20 -11.11 50.21 16.09
CA PRO A 20 -12.06 49.91 17.16
C PRO A 20 -11.39 49.13 18.29
N LEU A 21 -11.18 49.84 19.40
CA LEU A 21 -11.08 49.31 20.77
C LEU A 21 -12.38 48.62 21.18
N LEU A 22 -12.29 47.44 21.81
CA LEU A 22 -13.29 46.88 22.73
C LEU A 22 -12.65 45.79 23.64
N PRO A 23 -13.25 45.46 24.81
CA PRO A 23 -12.61 45.73 26.10
C PRO A 23 -12.24 44.48 26.92
N ALA A 24 -11.51 44.76 28.01
CA ALA A 24 -11.24 43.89 29.14
C ALA A 24 -12.50 43.55 29.96
N GLU A 25 -12.28 42.71 31.00
CA GLU A 25 -13.18 42.22 32.07
C GLU A 25 -13.61 40.75 31.86
N THR A 26 -13.52 39.81 32.81
CA THR A 26 -13.37 39.84 34.27
C THR A 26 -12.93 38.47 34.79
N SER A 27 -12.11 38.49 35.86
CA SER A 27 -12.21 37.69 37.09
C SER A 27 -13.27 36.57 37.16
N GLY A 28 -12.82 35.35 37.51
CA GLY A 28 -13.66 34.26 37.96
C GLY A 28 -12.86 33.22 38.75
N GLN A 29 -12.70 33.46 40.06
CA GLN A 29 -12.26 32.48 41.04
C GLN A 29 -13.42 31.54 41.43
N SER A 30 -13.15 30.23 41.54
CA SER A 30 -13.90 29.24 42.34
C SER A 30 -13.04 27.96 42.36
N SER A 31 -12.31 27.63 43.43
CA SER A 31 -12.73 27.03 44.69
C SER A 31 -13.03 25.52 44.64
N VAL A 32 -12.07 24.75 45.18
CA VAL A 32 -12.23 23.66 46.16
C VAL A 32 -13.11 22.44 45.82
N THR A 33 -12.46 21.26 45.74
CA THR A 33 -12.78 19.98 46.43
C THR A 33 -11.84 18.91 45.83
N SER A 34 -10.73 18.48 46.44
CA SER A 34 -10.58 17.66 47.66
C SER A 34 -11.53 16.46 47.71
N CYS A 35 -11.09 15.32 47.17
CA CYS A 35 -11.45 14.00 47.69
C CYS A 35 -10.22 13.08 47.63
N ASP A 36 -9.87 12.61 48.82
CA ASP A 36 -8.84 11.66 49.18
C ASP A 36 -9.06 10.25 48.62
N MET A 37 -7.92 9.59 48.40
CA MET A 37 -7.56 8.21 48.79
C MET A 37 -8.60 7.09 48.64
N ALA A 38 -8.29 6.11 47.78
CA ALA A 38 -8.42 4.70 48.15
C ALA A 38 -7.45 3.80 47.37
N ALA A 39 -6.84 2.90 48.14
CA ALA A 39 -5.77 1.94 47.92
C ALA A 39 -5.70 1.14 46.59
N PRO A 40 -4.50 0.61 46.24
CA PRO A 40 -4.31 -0.36 45.19
C PRO A 40 -4.69 -1.77 45.66
N LEU A 41 -5.59 -2.43 44.94
CA LEU A 41 -5.82 -3.86 45.10
C LEU A 41 -4.71 -4.64 44.40
N THR A 42 -3.93 -5.34 45.22
CA THR A 42 -3.17 -6.53 44.85
C THR A 42 -4.11 -7.60 44.30
N GLU A 43 -3.93 -8.00 43.04
CA GLU A 43 -4.37 -9.32 42.57
C GLU A 43 -3.17 -10.15 42.14
N GLN A 44 -2.85 -11.09 43.03
CA GLN A 44 -2.02 -12.24 42.76
C GLN A 44 -2.75 -13.23 41.84
N ASN A 45 -1.95 -13.94 41.04
CA ASN A 45 -2.16 -15.34 40.64
C ASN A 45 -3.38 -15.71 39.78
N SER A 46 -3.11 -16.03 38.52
CA SER A 46 -3.20 -17.42 38.05
C SER A 46 -2.67 -17.58 36.63
N GLN A 47 -1.36 -17.81 36.49
CA GLN A 47 -0.83 -18.52 35.32
C GLN A 47 -1.15 -20.01 35.48
N ARG A 48 -2.28 -20.45 34.91
CA ARG A 48 -2.50 -21.88 34.63
C ARG A 48 -1.89 -22.22 33.28
N TYR A 49 -0.65 -22.68 33.32
CA TYR A 49 -0.06 -23.50 32.27
C TYR A 49 -0.79 -24.85 32.24
N ILE A 50 -1.55 -25.11 31.17
CA ILE A 50 -2.01 -26.46 30.86
C ILE A 50 -1.03 -27.06 29.86
N HIS A 51 -0.16 -27.94 30.36
CA HIS A 51 0.51 -28.95 29.57
C HIS A 51 -0.52 -30.03 29.18
N ALA A 52 -0.84 -30.13 27.88
CA ALA A 52 -1.45 -31.34 27.34
C ALA A 52 -0.39 -32.11 26.55
N ARG A 53 0.10 -33.17 27.20
CA ARG A 53 0.95 -34.24 26.69
C ARG A 53 0.02 -35.41 26.37
N GLY A 54 0.01 -35.87 25.13
CA GLY A 54 -0.70 -37.08 24.70
C GLY A 54 -0.29 -37.36 23.26
N MET A 55 0.82 -38.06 23.06
CA MET A 55 0.91 -39.52 22.90
C MET A 55 0.43 -40.00 21.54
N ALA A 56 1.33 -40.76 20.93
CA ALA A 56 1.29 -41.34 19.62
C ALA A 56 0.05 -42.20 19.39
N ASP A 57 -0.34 -42.31 18.14
CA ASP A 57 -0.57 -43.63 17.57
C ASP A 57 -0.17 -43.71 16.10
N SER A 58 0.26 -44.90 15.77
CA SER A 58 1.03 -45.26 14.60
C SER A 58 0.15 -45.91 13.53
N ASN A 59 0.68 -45.91 12.31
CA ASN A 59 0.64 -47.03 11.35
C ASN A 59 -0.50 -47.07 10.30
N PRO A 60 -0.42 -47.92 9.24
CA PRO A 60 0.14 -47.52 7.95
C PRO A 60 -0.71 -47.94 6.72
N GLY A 61 -0.34 -47.45 5.54
CA GLY A 61 -0.41 -48.25 4.31
C GLY A 61 -1.61 -48.04 3.37
N ALA A 62 -1.35 -47.43 2.21
CA ALA A 62 -1.95 -47.75 0.91
C ALA A 62 -1.14 -46.99 -0.17
N ARG A 63 -0.11 -47.63 -0.75
CA ARG A 63 -0.13 -48.29 -2.08
C ARG A 63 -0.68 -47.42 -3.22
N THR A 64 0.26 -47.07 -4.08
CA THR A 64 0.13 -46.56 -5.45
C THR A 64 -0.65 -47.51 -6.37
N PRO A 65 -1.13 -47.00 -7.52
CA PRO A 65 -0.43 -47.29 -8.78
C PRO A 65 -0.25 -45.99 -9.61
N SER A 66 0.94 -45.66 -10.11
CA SER A 66 1.59 -46.20 -11.31
C SER A 66 0.66 -46.30 -12.53
N SER A 67 0.79 -45.34 -13.44
CA SER A 67 0.36 -45.49 -14.84
C SER A 67 1.40 -44.82 -15.73
N ASN A 68 2.32 -45.67 -16.19
CA ASN A 68 3.07 -45.49 -17.42
C ASN A 68 2.08 -45.57 -18.60
N SER A 69 2.23 -44.70 -19.58
CA SER A 69 1.90 -45.03 -20.97
C SER A 69 2.97 -44.46 -21.88
N GLN A 70 3.65 -45.40 -22.54
CA GLN A 70 4.59 -45.18 -23.62
C GLN A 70 3.84 -44.99 -24.96
N LEU A 71 4.62 -44.48 -25.91
CA LEU A 71 4.68 -44.89 -27.33
C LEU A 71 3.68 -44.30 -28.33
N SER A 72 4.21 -43.44 -29.21
CA SER A 72 4.14 -43.51 -30.68
C SER A 72 5.13 -42.45 -31.20
N GLN A 73 6.36 -42.77 -31.60
CA GLN A 73 6.77 -43.21 -32.95
C GLN A 73 6.08 -42.47 -34.09
N ASN A 74 6.83 -41.60 -34.79
CA ASN A 74 6.92 -41.62 -36.25
C ASN A 74 8.17 -40.88 -36.74
N SER A 75 8.66 -41.38 -37.87
CA SER A 75 10.00 -41.32 -38.45
C SER A 75 10.13 -40.31 -39.62
N GLU A 76 11.39 -40.12 -40.04
CA GLU A 76 11.83 -39.72 -41.40
C GLU A 76 11.56 -38.26 -41.84
N SER A 77 12.46 -37.51 -42.48
CA SER A 77 13.64 -37.87 -43.28
C SER A 77 14.53 -36.62 -43.53
N ALA A 78 15.83 -36.86 -43.67
CA ALA A 78 16.84 -35.94 -44.21
C ALA A 78 16.76 -35.86 -45.76
N PRO A 79 17.49 -34.98 -46.47
CA PRO A 79 18.93 -35.21 -46.65
C PRO A 79 19.83 -33.98 -46.60
N ARG A 80 21.08 -34.31 -46.31
CA ARG A 80 22.31 -33.52 -46.21
C ARG A 80 22.98 -33.48 -47.59
N VAL A 81 23.31 -32.30 -48.10
CA VAL A 81 24.22 -32.13 -49.25
C VAL A 81 25.56 -31.60 -48.76
N LYS A 82 26.63 -32.34 -49.04
CA LYS A 82 28.04 -31.96 -48.90
C LYS A 82 28.63 -31.77 -50.31
N ALA A 83 29.34 -30.68 -50.52
CA ALA A 83 30.50 -30.51 -51.43
C ALA A 83 31.17 -29.19 -50.99
N ALA A 84 32.40 -29.08 -50.51
CA ALA A 84 33.73 -29.52 -50.96
C ALA A 84 34.30 -28.70 -52.14
N ALA A 85 35.61 -28.41 -52.04
CA ALA A 85 36.52 -27.65 -52.92
C ALA A 85 36.53 -26.11 -52.70
N ASP A 86 37.53 -25.45 -52.10
CA ASP A 86 39.01 -25.45 -52.22
C ASP A 86 39.53 -24.38 -53.22
N VAL A 87 40.74 -23.87 -52.97
CA VAL A 87 41.60 -23.02 -53.83
C VAL A 87 41.55 -21.48 -53.68
N SER A 88 42.38 -20.99 -52.74
CA SER A 88 43.52 -20.05 -52.89
C SER A 88 43.47 -18.72 -53.70
N HIS A 89 43.99 -17.67 -53.03
CA HIS A 89 45.04 -16.72 -53.45
C HIS A 89 44.72 -15.43 -54.25
N VAL A 90 45.40 -14.35 -53.82
CA VAL A 90 45.91 -13.16 -54.59
C VAL A 90 45.09 -11.84 -54.63
N THR A 91 45.58 -10.88 -53.82
CA THR A 91 45.85 -9.43 -54.01
C THR A 91 44.75 -8.39 -54.37
N ASP A 92 44.74 -7.33 -53.55
CA ASP A 92 44.46 -5.90 -53.80
C ASP A 92 44.76 -5.38 -55.24
N PRO A 93 44.08 -4.32 -55.80
CA PRO A 93 44.07 -2.98 -55.19
C PRO A 93 42.88 -2.00 -55.48
N LYS A 94 42.81 -0.96 -54.64
CA LYS A 94 42.37 0.46 -54.88
C LYS A 94 41.23 0.74 -55.88
N THR A 95 40.11 1.24 -55.34
CA THR A 95 39.24 2.21 -56.04
C THR A 95 38.80 3.35 -55.13
N LYS A 96 39.00 4.57 -55.64
CA LYS A 96 38.67 5.87 -55.06
C LYS A 96 37.21 6.26 -55.33
N ARG A 97 36.71 7.22 -54.52
CA ARG A 97 35.62 8.19 -54.79
C ARG A 97 34.18 7.66 -54.81
N SER A 98 33.34 8.18 -53.92
CA SER A 98 32.44 9.30 -54.27
C SER A 98 31.71 9.83 -53.02
N ARG A 99 31.78 11.14 -52.81
CA ARG A 99 30.96 11.91 -51.87
C ARG A 99 29.84 12.57 -52.68
N SER A 100 28.60 12.51 -52.19
CA SER A 100 27.52 13.50 -52.42
C SER A 100 26.19 12.98 -51.84
N PRO A 101 25.17 13.81 -51.62
CA PRO A 101 25.16 15.16 -51.02
C PRO A 101 24.15 15.28 -49.85
N SER A 102 24.29 16.36 -49.07
CA SER A 102 23.38 16.80 -47.99
C SER A 102 22.01 17.25 -48.52
N PRO A 103 20.91 16.94 -47.79
CA PRO A 103 19.65 17.66 -47.94
C PRO A 103 19.08 18.08 -46.58
N PHE A 104 19.64 19.10 -45.93
CA PHE A 104 18.93 19.81 -44.87
C PHE A 104 19.15 21.32 -45.00
N SER A 105 18.17 21.96 -45.62
CA SER A 105 17.86 23.38 -45.43
C SER A 105 16.40 23.44 -45.04
N ALA A 106 16.14 23.31 -43.74
CA ALA A 106 14.82 23.51 -43.15
C ALA A 106 14.79 24.91 -42.53
N SER A 107 13.97 25.76 -43.12
CA SER A 107 13.63 27.09 -42.62
C SER A 107 12.85 26.97 -41.29
N PRO A 108 13.13 27.75 -40.25
CA PRO A 108 12.42 27.65 -38.98
C PRO A 108 11.00 28.23 -39.09
N GLN A 109 9.98 27.37 -38.97
CA GLN A 109 8.60 27.77 -38.69
C GLN A 109 8.43 27.98 -37.18
N ALA A 110 7.77 29.08 -36.81
CA ALA A 110 7.45 29.42 -35.43
C ALA A 110 6.54 28.36 -34.77
N PRO A 111 6.70 28.11 -33.45
CA PRO A 111 5.93 27.10 -32.74
C PRO A 111 4.45 27.51 -32.57
N PRO A 112 3.50 26.55 -32.67
CA PRO A 112 2.08 26.83 -32.47
C PRO A 112 1.78 27.17 -30.99
N SER A 113 0.93 28.16 -30.80
CA SER A 113 0.47 28.64 -29.49
C SER A 113 -0.22 27.53 -28.69
N LYS A 114 0.35 27.16 -27.54
CA LYS A 114 -0.21 26.17 -26.62
C LYS A 114 -1.49 26.71 -25.96
N ARG A 115 -2.61 26.02 -26.20
CA ARG A 115 -3.90 26.24 -25.52
C ARG A 115 -3.79 25.76 -24.06
N ARG A 116 -3.82 26.68 -23.09
CA ARG A 116 -3.88 26.37 -21.65
C ARG A 116 -5.23 25.73 -21.32
N VAL A 117 -5.21 24.58 -20.64
CA VAL A 117 -6.39 24.00 -19.98
C VAL A 117 -6.28 24.33 -18.48
N PRO A 118 -7.31 24.88 -17.82
CA PRO A 118 -7.26 25.17 -16.40
C PRO A 118 -7.25 23.87 -15.58
N ALA A 119 -6.17 23.63 -14.84
CA ALA A 119 -6.08 22.54 -13.88
C ALA A 119 -6.91 22.88 -12.64
N SER A 120 -7.92 22.07 -12.36
CA SER A 120 -8.68 22.18 -11.11
C SER A 120 -7.91 21.50 -9.97
N PRO A 121 -7.87 22.05 -8.75
CA PRO A 121 -7.13 21.47 -7.63
C PRO A 121 -7.75 20.14 -7.17
N ILE A 122 -6.95 19.07 -7.17
CA ILE A 122 -7.31 17.78 -6.58
C ILE A 122 -7.26 17.94 -5.06
N LYS A 123 -8.42 17.88 -4.40
CA LYS A 123 -8.51 17.92 -2.93
C LYS A 123 -8.11 16.55 -2.33
N PRO A 124 -7.18 16.48 -1.37
CA PRO A 124 -6.88 15.25 -0.63
C PRO A 124 -7.95 14.99 0.44
N TRP A 125 -8.36 13.73 0.61
CA TRP A 125 -9.62 13.33 1.27
C TRP A 125 -9.49 12.63 2.63
N ILE A 126 -8.34 12.61 3.31
CA ILE A 126 -8.21 11.90 4.60
C ILE A 126 -7.85 12.87 5.73
N LYS A 127 -8.70 12.92 6.76
CA LYS A 127 -8.58 13.77 7.96
C LYS A 127 -8.22 13.00 9.24
N ASN A 128 -7.79 11.74 9.17
CA ASN A 128 -7.58 10.90 10.36
C ASN A 128 -6.24 10.16 10.32
N GLU A 129 -5.17 10.89 10.62
CA GLU A 129 -3.77 10.43 10.54
C GLU A 129 -3.35 9.56 11.74
N HIS A 130 -3.94 9.78 12.92
CA HIS A 130 -3.62 9.03 14.14
C HIS A 130 -4.24 7.62 14.17
N LEU A 131 -5.41 7.43 13.54
CA LEU A 131 -6.02 6.12 13.37
C LEU A 131 -5.27 5.26 12.33
N PHE A 132 -4.42 5.88 11.50
CA PHE A 132 -3.67 5.20 10.45
C PHE A 132 -2.44 4.48 11.01
N ARG A 133 -1.67 5.12 11.91
CA ARG A 133 -0.48 4.48 12.53
C ARG A 133 -0.80 3.22 13.33
N GLU A 134 -1.90 3.21 14.10
CA GLU A 134 -2.27 2.04 14.92
C GLU A 134 -2.76 0.84 14.07
N VAL A 135 -3.24 1.13 12.86
CA VAL A 135 -3.65 0.13 11.88
C VAL A 135 -2.45 -0.35 11.05
N GLU A 136 -1.48 0.53 10.76
CA GLU A 136 -0.21 0.21 10.10
C GLU A 136 0.66 -0.76 10.92
N ASP A 137 0.74 -0.56 12.24
CA ASP A 137 1.48 -1.44 13.15
C ASP A 137 0.83 -2.83 13.30
N LYS A 138 -0.50 -2.92 13.11
CA LYS A 138 -1.26 -4.18 13.24
C LYS A 138 -1.47 -4.94 11.91
N LEU A 139 -1.16 -4.33 10.77
CA LEU A 139 -1.36 -4.92 9.44
C LEU A 139 -0.09 -5.52 8.81
N SER A 140 1.05 -5.52 9.52
CA SER A 140 2.31 -6.13 9.04
C SER A 140 2.30 -7.67 9.10
N PHE A 141 1.34 -8.30 8.42
CA PHE A 141 1.37 -9.72 8.08
C PHE A 141 1.25 -9.84 6.56
N HIS A 142 2.40 -9.65 5.89
CA HIS A 142 2.70 -9.76 4.44
C HIS A 142 2.89 -8.48 3.60
N GLY A 143 3.84 -7.61 4.00
CA GLY A 143 5.04 -7.38 3.16
C GLY A 143 5.07 -6.27 2.11
N LEU A 144 4.28 -5.19 2.22
CA LEU A 144 4.43 -3.98 1.39
C LEU A 144 4.44 -2.65 2.18
N GLY A 145 4.50 -2.71 3.52
CA GLY A 145 4.67 -1.55 4.41
C GLY A 145 3.64 -0.44 4.12
N PRO A 146 4.06 0.83 3.94
CA PRO A 146 3.16 1.96 3.77
C PRO A 146 2.44 1.98 2.38
N TYR A 147 2.67 0.95 1.56
CA TYR A 147 1.95 0.69 0.32
C TYR A 147 0.94 -0.46 0.42
N ASP A 148 0.66 -0.95 1.64
CA ASP A 148 -0.35 -1.98 1.88
C ASP A 148 -1.77 -1.39 1.79
N VAL A 149 -2.12 -0.95 0.59
CA VAL A 149 -3.46 -0.51 0.24
C VAL A 149 -4.24 -1.76 -0.18
N PRO A 150 -5.47 -2.01 0.34
CA PRO A 150 -6.29 -3.12 -0.12
C PRO A 150 -6.56 -3.04 -1.62
N VAL A 151 -5.79 -3.77 -2.41
CA VAL A 151 -5.97 -3.82 -3.85
C VAL A 151 -6.82 -5.04 -4.19
N ALA A 152 -8.03 -4.82 -4.71
CA ALA A 152 -8.88 -5.90 -5.20
C ALA A 152 -8.30 -6.66 -6.40
N SER A 153 -7.19 -6.19 -6.96
CA SER A 153 -6.57 -6.66 -8.18
C SER A 153 -5.45 -7.65 -7.89
N ASP A 154 -5.71 -8.93 -8.15
CA ASP A 154 -4.71 -10.00 -8.21
C ASP A 154 -3.83 -9.89 -9.48
N LYS A 155 -3.52 -8.68 -9.96
CA LYS A 155 -2.78 -8.47 -11.20
C LYS A 155 -1.40 -7.92 -10.87
N TRP A 156 -0.42 -8.76 -11.11
CA TRP A 156 1.00 -8.45 -10.99
C TRP A 156 1.66 -8.44 -12.37
N LEU A 157 2.75 -7.68 -12.47
CA LEU A 157 3.62 -7.73 -13.63
C LEU A 157 4.40 -9.05 -13.67
N PRO A 158 4.87 -9.50 -14.85
CA PRO A 158 5.93 -10.51 -14.89
C PRO A 158 7.11 -10.05 -14.04
N PHE A 159 7.66 -10.94 -13.22
CA PHE A 159 8.70 -10.62 -12.25
C PHE A 159 9.87 -9.82 -12.84
N ASN A 160 10.36 -10.21 -14.01
CA ASN A 160 11.48 -9.52 -14.68
C ASN A 160 11.14 -8.07 -15.06
N VAL A 161 9.88 -7.80 -15.43
CA VAL A 161 9.43 -6.44 -15.75
C VAL A 161 9.30 -5.64 -14.47
N GLN A 162 8.66 -6.21 -13.43
CA GLN A 162 8.51 -5.57 -12.14
C GLN A 162 9.87 -5.18 -11.53
N SER A 163 10.81 -6.12 -11.48
CA SER A 163 12.14 -5.91 -10.92
C SER A 163 12.90 -4.85 -11.70
N LYS A 164 12.86 -4.84 -13.04
CA LYS A 164 13.51 -3.79 -13.85
C LYS A 164 12.94 -2.41 -13.58
N ILE A 165 11.62 -2.30 -13.44
CA ILE A 165 10.96 -1.03 -13.14
C ILE A 165 11.39 -0.54 -11.75
N LEU A 166 11.27 -1.39 -10.73
CA LEU A 166 11.62 -1.00 -9.35
C LEU A 166 13.10 -0.64 -9.21
N THR A 167 14.01 -1.42 -9.79
CA THR A 167 15.44 -1.09 -9.79
C THR A 167 15.70 0.21 -10.54
N ARG A 168 15.04 0.45 -11.69
CA ARG A 168 15.21 1.72 -12.40
C ARG A 168 14.70 2.90 -11.58
N THR A 169 13.56 2.75 -10.93
CA THR A 169 12.99 3.76 -10.05
C THR A 169 13.90 4.04 -8.87
N GLN A 170 14.39 3.00 -8.18
CA GLN A 170 15.35 3.12 -7.08
C GLN A 170 16.57 3.92 -7.51
N ASN A 171 17.27 3.49 -8.57
CA ASN A 171 18.50 4.15 -9.01
C ASN A 171 18.28 5.63 -9.38
N VAL A 172 17.14 5.95 -10.01
CA VAL A 172 16.84 7.35 -10.39
C VAL A 172 16.57 8.21 -9.17
N VAL A 173 15.91 7.66 -8.13
CA VAL A 173 15.65 8.40 -6.89
C VAL A 173 16.92 8.54 -6.05
N GLU A 174 17.73 7.49 -5.91
CA GLU A 174 19.03 7.55 -5.22
C GLU A 174 19.92 8.64 -5.84
N ASP A 175 19.99 8.68 -7.17
CA ASP A 175 20.75 9.67 -7.92
C ASP A 175 20.21 11.10 -7.75
N ALA A 176 18.89 11.28 -7.68
CA ALA A 176 18.29 12.58 -7.37
C ALA A 176 18.61 13.03 -5.93
N LEU A 177 18.48 12.13 -4.96
CA LEU A 177 18.70 12.44 -3.54
C LEU A 177 20.18 12.72 -3.28
N PHE A 178 21.09 11.93 -3.81
CA PHE A 178 22.53 12.16 -3.67
C PHE A 178 22.94 13.50 -4.28
N VAL A 179 22.54 13.80 -5.51
CA VAL A 179 22.88 15.09 -6.14
C VAL A 179 22.32 16.27 -5.34
N PHE A 180 21.12 16.12 -4.77
CA PHE A 180 20.55 17.15 -3.91
C PHE A 180 21.36 17.30 -2.61
N LEU A 181 21.65 16.21 -1.90
CA LEU A 181 22.42 16.21 -0.66
C LEU A 181 23.81 16.80 -0.88
N HIS A 182 24.54 16.29 -1.86
CA HIS A 182 25.90 16.73 -2.17
C HIS A 182 25.96 18.22 -2.54
N LYS A 183 24.90 18.75 -3.17
CA LYS A 183 24.84 20.16 -3.55
C LYS A 183 24.51 21.08 -2.36
N ASN A 184 23.59 20.67 -1.49
CA ASN A 184 23.01 21.55 -0.48
C ASN A 184 23.59 21.33 0.92
N TRP A 185 23.95 20.09 1.26
CA TRP A 185 24.50 19.65 2.55
C TRP A 185 25.73 18.75 2.35
N PRO A 186 26.80 19.25 1.68
CA PRO A 186 28.00 18.46 1.40
C PRO A 186 28.67 17.92 2.68
N GLU A 187 28.55 18.63 3.80
CA GLU A 187 29.03 18.18 5.11
C GLU A 187 28.41 16.85 5.54
N THR A 188 27.10 16.65 5.29
CA THR A 188 26.43 15.38 5.59
C THR A 188 27.01 14.25 4.74
N CYS A 189 27.37 14.52 3.48
CA CYS A 189 27.98 13.53 2.60
C CYS A 189 29.39 13.16 3.07
N VAL A 190 30.21 14.14 3.44
CA VAL A 190 31.58 13.93 3.94
C VAL A 190 31.59 13.16 5.27
N GLU A 191 30.68 13.50 6.19
CA GLU A 191 30.58 12.82 7.50
C GLU A 191 30.21 11.34 7.37
N ASN A 192 29.38 10.99 6.37
CA ASN A 192 29.00 9.61 6.08
C ASN A 192 29.95 8.90 5.11
N GLY A 193 30.97 9.59 4.59
CA GLY A 193 31.94 9.03 3.63
C GLY A 193 31.36 8.77 2.24
N TRP A 194 30.40 9.59 1.81
CA TRP A 194 29.77 9.51 0.48
C TRP A 194 30.41 10.56 -0.44
N GLU A 195 31.54 10.21 -1.04
CA GLU A 195 32.27 11.06 -1.98
C GLU A 195 31.76 10.88 -3.42
N GLU A 196 31.31 9.68 -3.76
CA GLU A 196 30.86 9.32 -5.11
C GLU A 196 29.43 8.77 -5.17
N MET A 197 28.82 8.95 -6.35
CA MET A 197 27.53 8.36 -6.69
C MET A 197 27.57 6.83 -6.56
N GLY A 198 26.69 6.28 -5.72
CA GLY A 198 26.55 4.83 -5.51
C GLY A 198 27.21 4.30 -4.23
N GLU A 199 27.85 5.17 -3.44
CA GLU A 199 28.35 4.82 -2.10
C GLU A 199 27.25 4.86 -1.04
N ALA A 200 26.15 5.56 -1.32
CA ALA A 200 24.98 5.65 -0.47
C ALA A 200 23.77 4.99 -1.13
N GLU A 201 23.03 4.21 -0.35
CA GLU A 201 21.78 3.57 -0.79
C GLU A 201 20.54 4.34 -0.30
N LEU A 202 19.38 4.01 -0.86
CA LEU A 202 18.12 4.71 -0.54
C LEU A 202 17.75 4.69 0.95
N ASP A 203 18.10 3.62 1.68
CA ASP A 203 17.86 3.50 3.12
C ASP A 203 18.76 4.40 3.97
N GLU A 204 19.83 4.93 3.40
CA GLU A 204 20.72 5.89 4.06
C GLU A 204 20.43 7.33 3.62
N LEU A 205 20.22 7.52 2.31
CA LEU A 205 19.92 8.82 1.69
C LEU A 205 18.60 9.41 2.21
N ALA A 206 17.55 8.60 2.37
CA ALA A 206 16.25 9.10 2.79
C ALA A 206 16.25 9.62 4.25
N PRO A 207 16.79 8.89 5.25
CA PRO A 207 16.97 9.43 6.60
C PRO A 207 17.89 10.65 6.65
N ALA A 208 19.00 10.67 5.90
CA ALA A 208 19.89 11.82 5.83
C ALA A 208 19.17 13.06 5.29
N MET A 209 18.34 12.89 4.25
CA MET A 209 17.49 13.96 3.73
C MET A 209 16.49 14.47 4.77
N ILE A 210 15.81 13.58 5.51
CA ILE A 210 14.87 13.98 6.56
C ILE A 210 15.60 14.75 7.68
N ALA A 211 16.78 14.29 8.10
CA ALA A 211 17.57 14.94 9.13
C ALA A 211 18.08 16.32 8.67
N GLY A 212 18.64 16.41 7.46
CA GLY A 212 19.02 17.68 6.85
C GLY A 212 17.83 18.63 6.71
N MET A 213 16.65 18.09 6.38
CA MET A 213 15.43 18.88 6.31
C MET A 213 14.99 19.44 7.68
N GLN A 214 15.26 18.72 8.77
CA GLN A 214 14.95 19.20 10.11
C GLN A 214 15.98 20.22 10.60
N ALA A 215 17.26 20.01 10.29
CA ALA A 215 18.35 20.90 10.67
C ALA A 215 18.31 22.24 9.93
N HIS A 216 17.92 22.24 8.66
CA HIS A 216 17.92 23.41 7.77
C HIS A 216 16.50 23.91 7.45
N LYS A 217 15.58 23.82 8.41
CA LYS A 217 14.15 24.10 8.20
C LYS A 217 13.87 25.46 7.54
N ASP A 218 14.65 26.47 7.89
CA ASP A 218 14.47 27.85 7.40
C ASP A 218 14.96 28.01 5.94
N ASP A 219 15.94 27.22 5.51
CA ASP A 219 16.55 27.33 4.17
C ASP A 219 15.81 26.49 3.11
N ILE A 220 15.12 25.43 3.54
CA ILE A 220 14.41 24.47 2.67
C ILE A 220 13.33 25.13 1.84
N ALA A 221 12.66 26.14 2.38
CA ALA A 221 11.59 26.84 1.66
C ALA A 221 12.09 27.46 0.34
N GLY A 222 13.37 27.85 0.27
CA GLY A 222 14.00 28.32 -0.97
C GLY A 222 14.52 27.20 -1.87
N LEU A 223 14.98 26.10 -1.27
CA LEU A 223 15.58 24.97 -2.00
C LEU A 223 14.53 24.11 -2.70
N ILE A 224 13.45 23.81 -2.00
CA ILE A 224 12.34 22.98 -2.47
C ILE A 224 11.30 23.89 -3.13
N ASP A 225 10.39 23.33 -3.93
CA ASP A 225 9.26 24.10 -4.45
C ASP A 225 8.42 24.63 -3.27
N GLY A 226 8.58 25.92 -2.95
CA GLY A 226 8.29 26.49 -1.63
C GLY A 226 6.92 27.16 -1.50
N GLU A 227 6.07 27.09 -2.53
CA GLU A 227 4.78 27.80 -2.52
C GLU A 227 3.79 27.24 -1.46
N ASN A 228 4.07 26.09 -0.83
CA ASN A 228 3.20 25.53 0.21
C ASN A 228 4.01 24.97 1.39
N SER A 229 3.73 25.46 2.60
CA SER A 229 4.31 24.98 3.86
C SER A 229 4.11 23.47 4.10
N HIS A 230 3.05 22.88 3.54
CA HIS A 230 2.77 21.44 3.61
C HIS A 230 3.72 20.56 2.79
N ILE A 231 4.60 21.14 1.98
CA ILE A 231 5.50 20.38 1.11
C ILE A 231 6.59 19.67 1.90
N SER A 232 7.11 20.29 2.97
CA SER A 232 8.13 19.65 3.82
C SER A 232 7.58 18.38 4.49
N ASP A 233 6.41 18.46 5.12
CA ASP A 233 5.78 17.30 5.78
C ASP A 233 5.47 16.20 4.78
N ARG A 234 4.98 16.59 3.59
CA ARG A 234 4.65 15.64 2.52
C ARG A 234 5.91 14.99 1.93
N LEU A 235 7.00 15.73 1.76
CA LEU A 235 8.25 15.18 1.27
C LEU A 235 8.85 14.20 2.28
N SER A 236 8.87 14.55 3.58
CA SER A 236 9.32 13.63 4.63
C SER A 236 8.51 12.33 4.61
N TYR A 237 7.18 12.42 4.53
CA TYR A 237 6.31 11.24 4.38
C TYR A 237 6.64 10.42 3.13
N LEU A 238 6.89 11.06 1.99
CA LEU A 238 7.30 10.34 0.77
C LEU A 238 8.68 9.68 0.92
N LEU A 239 9.63 10.34 1.58
CA LEU A 239 10.97 9.80 1.86
C LEU A 239 10.90 8.58 2.80
N GLU A 240 10.00 8.56 3.78
CA GLU A 240 9.75 7.37 4.60
C GLU A 240 9.18 6.22 3.74
N LYS A 241 8.27 6.54 2.82
CA LYS A 241 7.66 5.53 1.94
C LYS A 241 8.66 4.88 0.98
N ILE A 242 9.56 5.65 0.37
CA ILE A 242 10.45 5.11 -0.67
C ILE A 242 11.42 4.04 -0.16
N GLY A 243 11.68 3.94 1.14
CA GLY A 243 12.42 2.81 1.72
C GLY A 243 11.81 1.45 1.32
N GLN A 244 10.48 1.40 1.14
CA GLN A 244 9.80 0.20 0.67
C GLN A 244 10.10 -0.14 -0.80
N ILE A 245 10.42 0.85 -1.65
CA ILE A 245 10.82 0.61 -3.05
C ILE A 245 12.10 -0.21 -3.07
N ARG A 246 13.11 0.18 -2.27
CA ARG A 246 14.35 -0.59 -2.11
C ARG A 246 14.06 -1.99 -1.57
N HIS A 247 13.28 -2.10 -0.49
CA HIS A 247 12.90 -3.42 0.05
C HIS A 247 12.32 -4.34 -1.04
N CYS A 248 11.39 -3.82 -1.85
CA CYS A 248 10.77 -4.58 -2.93
C CYS A 248 11.74 -4.94 -4.06
N ALA A 249 12.65 -4.02 -4.42
CA ALA A 249 13.65 -4.22 -5.46
C ALA A 249 14.70 -5.26 -5.04
N VAL A 250 15.27 -5.11 -3.84
CA VAL A 250 16.34 -5.95 -3.28
C VAL A 250 15.84 -7.35 -2.95
N HIS A 251 14.72 -7.46 -2.22
CA HIS A 251 14.17 -8.76 -1.84
C HIS A 251 13.35 -9.44 -2.93
N ARG A 252 13.26 -8.81 -4.12
CA ARG A 252 12.65 -9.40 -5.32
C ARG A 252 11.23 -9.89 -5.06
N THR A 253 10.41 -9.07 -4.39
CA THR A 253 9.03 -9.40 -4.04
C THR A 253 8.24 -9.79 -5.28
N LYS A 254 7.85 -11.07 -5.40
CA LYS A 254 7.48 -11.67 -6.70
C LYS A 254 6.12 -11.23 -7.25
N ARG A 255 5.22 -10.71 -6.41
CA ARG A 255 3.82 -10.45 -6.76
C ARG A 255 3.35 -9.13 -6.17
N ILE A 256 3.85 -8.03 -6.71
CA ILE A 256 3.35 -6.70 -6.34
C ILE A 256 2.23 -6.34 -7.33
N PRO A 257 1.05 -5.89 -6.85
CA PRO A 257 -0.01 -5.41 -7.72
C PRO A 257 0.49 -4.28 -8.63
N VAL A 258 0.09 -4.27 -9.91
CA VAL A 258 0.57 -3.26 -10.88
C VAL A 258 0.30 -1.83 -10.40
N ILE A 259 -0.86 -1.61 -9.77
CA ILE A 259 -1.23 -0.30 -9.22
C ILE A 259 -0.33 0.14 -8.06
N VAL A 260 0.22 -0.79 -7.28
CA VAL A 260 1.16 -0.47 -6.20
C VAL A 260 2.52 -0.09 -6.79
N VAL A 261 2.98 -0.80 -7.82
CA VAL A 261 4.19 -0.42 -8.56
C VAL A 261 4.03 0.97 -9.19
N GLU A 262 2.88 1.24 -9.81
CA GLU A 262 2.54 2.56 -10.36
C GLU A 262 2.61 3.66 -9.28
N LEU A 263 2.03 3.41 -8.10
CA LEU A 263 2.06 4.34 -6.98
C LEU A 263 3.50 4.61 -6.50
N MET A 264 4.33 3.57 -6.37
CA MET A 264 5.75 3.71 -6.02
C MET A 264 6.51 4.60 -7.02
N VAL A 265 6.30 4.40 -8.34
CA VAL A 265 6.93 5.24 -9.37
C VAL A 265 6.40 6.67 -9.33
N ARG A 266 5.11 6.85 -9.03
CA ARG A 266 4.49 8.17 -8.91
C ARG A 266 5.02 8.94 -7.70
N ASP A 267 5.15 8.30 -6.55
CA ASP A 267 5.72 8.89 -5.33
C ASP A 267 7.18 9.29 -5.55
N ALA A 268 7.97 8.44 -6.22
CA ALA A 268 9.31 8.77 -6.68
C ALA A 268 9.34 10.00 -7.61
N THR A 269 8.38 10.10 -8.54
CA THR A 269 8.26 11.26 -9.44
C THR A 269 8.00 12.55 -8.65
N TYR A 270 7.11 12.50 -7.64
CA TYR A 270 6.84 13.66 -6.78
C TYR A 270 8.08 14.09 -6.00
N ILE A 271 8.85 13.14 -5.45
CA ILE A 271 10.12 13.46 -4.78
C ILE A 271 11.05 14.21 -5.74
N THR A 272 11.33 13.67 -6.93
CA THR A 272 12.22 14.36 -7.89
C THR A 272 11.70 15.74 -8.31
N THR A 273 10.37 15.91 -8.36
CA THR A 273 9.74 17.21 -8.65
C THR A 273 9.96 18.19 -7.50
N TYR A 274 9.79 17.75 -6.24
CA TYR A 274 10.06 18.58 -5.07
C TYR A 274 11.53 19.02 -4.99
N LEU A 275 12.46 18.14 -5.38
CA LEU A 275 13.88 18.45 -5.46
C LEU A 275 14.25 19.34 -6.67
N LYS A 276 13.27 19.73 -7.50
CA LYS A 276 13.45 20.51 -8.74
C LYS A 276 14.39 19.82 -9.75
N ASP A 277 14.37 18.50 -9.78
CA ASP A 277 15.13 17.69 -10.72
C ASP A 277 14.26 17.27 -11.91
N ASP A 278 14.10 18.19 -12.86
CA ASP A 278 13.26 17.99 -14.05
C ASP A 278 13.73 16.84 -14.95
N GLU A 279 15.04 16.54 -14.96
CA GLU A 279 15.58 15.48 -15.81
C GLU A 279 15.16 14.10 -15.30
N ARG A 280 15.38 13.86 -13.99
CA ARG A 280 15.01 12.59 -13.35
C ARG A 280 13.49 12.45 -13.21
N ALA A 281 12.78 13.56 -12.96
CA ALA A 281 11.32 13.57 -12.95
C ALA A 281 10.72 13.13 -14.29
N LYS A 282 11.26 13.58 -15.44
CA LYS A 282 10.79 13.15 -16.77
C LYS A 282 11.00 11.66 -17.02
N ILE A 283 12.12 11.09 -16.54
CA ILE A 283 12.38 9.66 -16.64
C ILE A 283 11.31 8.87 -15.88
N LEU A 284 11.02 9.26 -14.64
CA LEU A 284 10.02 8.60 -13.81
C LEU A 284 8.59 8.80 -14.33
N ASP A 285 8.25 10.00 -14.80
CA ASP A 285 6.94 10.28 -15.43
C ASP A 285 6.71 9.40 -16.67
N SER A 286 7.74 9.18 -17.49
CA SER A 286 7.64 8.28 -18.66
C SER A 286 7.36 6.82 -18.26
N LEU A 287 7.96 6.35 -17.16
CA LEU A 287 7.69 5.04 -16.58
C LEU A 287 6.28 4.97 -15.99
N CYS A 288 5.86 6.03 -15.28
CA CYS A 288 4.54 6.14 -14.67
C CYS A 288 3.42 6.07 -15.73
N ARG A 289 3.51 6.86 -16.81
CA ARG A 289 2.54 6.83 -17.92
C ARG A 289 2.43 5.45 -18.58
N SER A 290 3.55 4.75 -18.71
CA SER A 290 3.57 3.39 -19.26
C SER A 290 2.86 2.39 -18.33
N LEU A 291 3.03 2.55 -17.02
CA LEU A 291 2.34 1.75 -16.01
C LEU A 291 0.84 2.09 -15.92
N GLU A 292 0.46 3.36 -15.98
CA GLU A 292 -0.94 3.81 -15.99
C GLU A 292 -1.70 3.20 -17.15
N GLN A 293 -1.15 3.23 -18.36
CA GLN A 293 -1.76 2.60 -19.53
C GLN A 293 -1.95 1.09 -19.32
N LEU A 294 -0.96 0.43 -18.71
CA LEU A 294 -1.03 -1.00 -18.43
C LEU A 294 -2.07 -1.32 -17.34
N SER A 295 -2.10 -0.51 -16.30
CA SER A 295 -3.05 -0.59 -15.18
C SER A 295 -4.49 -0.42 -15.68
N LEU A 296 -4.76 0.62 -16.47
CA LEU A 296 -6.05 0.86 -17.11
C LEU A 296 -6.45 -0.29 -18.05
N ASN A 297 -5.52 -0.80 -18.86
CA ASN A 297 -5.81 -1.94 -19.75
C ASN A 297 -6.11 -3.23 -18.98
N LEU A 298 -5.40 -3.47 -17.88
CA LEU A 298 -5.68 -4.61 -16.99
C LEU A 298 -7.03 -4.45 -16.30
N GLN A 299 -7.36 -3.25 -15.84
CA GLN A 299 -8.66 -2.94 -15.25
C GLN A 299 -9.79 -3.08 -16.28
N ALA A 300 -9.63 -2.57 -17.50
CA ALA A 300 -10.64 -2.67 -18.55
C ALA A 300 -10.86 -4.12 -19.02
N ARG A 301 -9.79 -4.91 -19.17
CA ARG A 301 -9.91 -6.31 -19.64
C ARG A 301 -10.42 -7.28 -18.59
N PHE A 302 -10.19 -6.98 -17.31
CA PHE A 302 -10.43 -7.93 -16.24
C PHE A 302 -11.35 -7.39 -15.13
N GLY A 303 -11.68 -6.12 -15.12
CA GLY A 303 -12.57 -5.47 -14.15
C GLY A 303 -13.95 -6.14 -14.15
N ASP A 304 -14.57 -6.28 -15.32
CA ASP A 304 -15.89 -6.92 -15.44
C ASP A 304 -15.84 -8.41 -15.04
N LYS A 305 -14.75 -9.10 -15.41
CA LYS A 305 -14.55 -10.52 -15.05
C LYS A 305 -14.32 -10.71 -13.56
N LEU A 306 -13.62 -9.77 -12.92
CA LEU A 306 -13.35 -9.79 -11.49
C LEU A 306 -14.63 -9.44 -10.71
N LEU A 307 -15.33 -8.38 -11.09
CA LEU A 307 -16.61 -7.99 -10.51
C LEU A 307 -17.59 -9.18 -10.57
N GLY A 308 -17.75 -9.80 -11.74
CA GLY A 308 -18.59 -10.98 -11.89
C GLY A 308 -18.10 -12.22 -11.13
N ARG A 309 -16.79 -12.34 -10.81
CA ARG A 309 -16.28 -13.41 -9.94
C ARG A 309 -16.58 -13.12 -8.47
N VAL A 310 -16.39 -11.87 -8.04
CA VAL A 310 -16.70 -11.39 -6.68
C VAL A 310 -18.19 -11.53 -6.41
N GLU A 311 -19.06 -11.05 -7.31
CA GLU A 311 -20.50 -11.20 -7.20
C GLU A 311 -20.94 -12.66 -7.11
N ARG A 312 -20.35 -13.56 -7.91
CA ARG A 312 -20.63 -15.00 -7.82
C ARG A 312 -20.19 -15.59 -6.48
N LYS A 313 -19.04 -15.16 -5.96
CA LYS A 313 -18.54 -15.63 -4.66
C LYS A 313 -19.45 -15.11 -3.54
N LEU A 314 -19.84 -13.84 -3.58
CA LEU A 314 -20.78 -13.22 -2.65
C LEU A 314 -22.15 -13.90 -2.67
N LYS A 315 -22.67 -14.22 -3.86
CA LYS A 315 -23.92 -14.99 -4.00
C LYS A 315 -23.82 -16.38 -3.37
N ARG A 316 -22.69 -17.07 -3.53
CA ARG A 316 -22.46 -18.40 -2.92
C ARG A 316 -22.38 -18.30 -1.39
N THR A 317 -21.61 -17.36 -0.85
CA THR A 317 -21.49 -17.18 0.60
C THR A 317 -22.83 -16.77 1.21
N ASN A 318 -23.60 -15.90 0.55
CA ASN A 318 -24.94 -15.56 1.02
C ASN A 318 -25.87 -16.78 1.01
N ALA A 319 -25.85 -17.61 -0.03
CA ALA A 319 -26.65 -18.83 -0.08
C ALA A 319 -26.26 -19.83 1.03
N GLU A 320 -24.97 -19.90 1.38
CA GLU A 320 -24.46 -20.73 2.46
C GLU A 320 -24.87 -20.18 3.83
N ILE A 321 -24.79 -18.86 4.04
CA ILE A 321 -25.29 -18.20 5.24
C ILE A 321 -26.79 -18.47 5.44
N GLU A 322 -27.60 -18.35 4.38
CA GLU A 322 -29.04 -18.63 4.48
C GLU A 322 -29.32 -20.10 4.80
N LYS A 323 -28.54 -21.04 4.25
CA LYS A 323 -28.63 -22.46 4.63
C LYS A 323 -28.30 -22.68 6.10
N ILE A 324 -27.25 -22.03 6.62
CA ILE A 324 -26.85 -22.14 8.03
C ILE A 324 -27.93 -21.54 8.93
N LYS A 325 -28.49 -20.38 8.58
CA LYS A 325 -29.60 -19.75 9.32
C LYS A 325 -30.83 -20.65 9.38
N GLU A 326 -31.17 -21.31 8.27
CA GLU A 326 -32.31 -22.22 8.24
C GLU A 326 -32.06 -23.48 9.06
N ALA A 327 -30.86 -24.07 8.97
CA ALA A 327 -30.47 -25.20 9.81
C ALA A 327 -30.54 -24.85 11.31
N LEU A 328 -30.07 -23.66 11.68
CA LEU A 328 -30.15 -23.16 13.06
C LEU A 328 -31.61 -23.01 13.53
N ARG A 329 -32.51 -22.50 12.68
CA ARG A 329 -33.95 -22.41 13.00
C ARG A 329 -34.61 -23.78 13.20
N ILE A 330 -34.21 -24.77 12.41
CA ILE A 330 -34.73 -26.14 12.54
C ILE A 330 -34.25 -26.75 13.86
N GLU A 331 -32.97 -26.58 14.19
CA GLU A 331 -32.41 -27.10 15.44
C GLU A 331 -33.03 -26.44 16.67
N GLU A 332 -33.22 -25.12 16.65
CA GLU A 332 -33.88 -24.39 17.75
C GLU A 332 -35.33 -24.88 17.98
N LYS A 333 -36.07 -25.20 16.91
CA LYS A 333 -37.41 -25.81 17.04
C LYS A 333 -37.34 -27.21 17.64
N ARG A 334 -36.35 -28.00 17.24
CA ARG A 334 -36.13 -29.35 17.76
C ARG A 334 -35.79 -29.33 19.24
N GLU A 335 -34.93 -28.40 19.65
CA GLU A 335 -34.56 -28.20 21.05
C GLU A 335 -35.79 -27.80 21.90
N ARG A 336 -36.60 -26.84 21.45
CA ARG A 336 -37.85 -26.48 22.14
C ARG A 336 -38.81 -27.65 22.25
N GLN A 337 -38.93 -28.48 21.20
CA GLN A 337 -39.80 -29.66 21.24
C GLN A 337 -39.29 -30.71 22.23
N SER A 338 -37.97 -30.95 22.28
CA SER A 338 -37.35 -31.84 23.27
C SER A 338 -37.51 -31.31 24.70
N GLN A 339 -37.43 -29.99 24.91
CA GLN A 339 -37.67 -29.37 26.22
C GLN A 339 -39.12 -29.59 26.68
N LEU A 340 -40.10 -29.39 25.79
CA LEU A 340 -41.51 -29.67 26.10
C LEU A 340 -41.75 -31.14 26.44
N GLN A 341 -41.16 -32.07 25.69
CA GLN A 341 -41.25 -33.50 26.00
C GLN A 341 -40.62 -33.85 27.35
N LEU A 342 -39.50 -33.22 27.70
CA LEU A 342 -38.86 -33.43 29.00
C LEU A 342 -39.71 -32.86 30.15
N GLU A 343 -40.37 -31.72 29.95
CA GLU A 343 -41.32 -31.14 30.90
C GLU A 343 -42.51 -32.08 31.11
N ASP A 344 -43.10 -32.60 30.03
CA ASP A 344 -44.23 -33.55 30.10
C ASP A 344 -43.84 -34.83 30.87
N ILE A 345 -42.64 -35.38 30.62
CA ILE A 345 -42.13 -36.55 31.35
C ILE A 345 -41.97 -36.23 32.84
N LYS A 346 -41.41 -35.05 33.19
CA LYS A 346 -41.27 -34.65 34.60
C LYS A 346 -42.61 -34.55 35.31
N VAL A 347 -43.62 -33.96 34.67
CA VAL A 347 -44.97 -33.84 35.23
C VAL A 347 -45.61 -35.22 35.44
N GLN A 348 -45.39 -36.17 34.51
CA GLN A 348 -45.85 -37.54 34.67
C GLN A 348 -45.15 -38.25 35.84
N ASP A 349 -43.82 -38.13 35.95
CA ASP A 349 -43.05 -38.71 37.04
C ASP A 349 -43.47 -38.13 38.39
N GLU A 350 -43.67 -36.81 38.50
CA GLU A 350 -44.18 -36.16 39.72
C GLU A 350 -45.54 -36.71 40.14
N GLY A 351 -46.46 -36.91 39.19
CA GLY A 351 -47.76 -37.54 39.47
C GLY A 351 -47.64 -38.98 39.98
N ILE A 352 -46.74 -39.78 39.38
CA ILE A 352 -46.48 -41.15 39.85
C ILE A 352 -45.94 -41.13 41.28
N TYR A 353 -45.00 -40.22 41.59
CA TYR A 353 -44.47 -40.09 42.95
C TYR A 353 -45.52 -39.64 43.96
N GLU A 354 -46.43 -38.73 43.59
CA GLU A 354 -47.53 -38.30 44.46
C GLU A 354 -48.51 -39.46 44.75
N ASP A 355 -48.89 -40.23 43.72
CA ASP A 355 -49.76 -41.39 43.85
C ASP A 355 -49.13 -42.49 44.72
N GLU A 356 -47.84 -42.79 44.50
CA GLU A 356 -47.10 -43.77 45.32
C GLU A 356 -46.93 -43.31 46.77
N LEU A 357 -46.67 -42.01 46.98
CA LEU A 357 -46.54 -41.43 48.32
C LEU A 357 -47.88 -41.49 49.08
N GLU A 358 -48.99 -41.18 48.41
CA GLU A 358 -50.32 -41.24 49.01
C GLU A 358 -50.73 -42.68 49.33
N ALA A 359 -50.47 -43.64 48.43
CA ALA A 359 -50.68 -45.06 48.68
C ALA A 359 -49.86 -45.57 49.89
N LEU A 360 -48.61 -45.11 50.04
CA LEU A 360 -47.78 -45.42 51.21
C LEU A 360 -48.34 -44.82 52.50
N LYS A 361 -48.86 -43.58 52.47
CA LYS A 361 -49.51 -42.97 53.64
C LYS A 361 -50.76 -43.74 54.05
N GLU A 362 -51.62 -44.08 53.09
CA GLU A 362 -52.85 -44.86 53.35
C GLU A 362 -52.51 -46.22 53.97
N ALA A 363 -51.52 -46.93 53.43
CA ALA A 363 -51.06 -48.20 53.97
C ALA A 363 -50.50 -48.07 55.41
N LEU A 364 -49.77 -46.98 55.68
CA LEU A 364 -49.24 -46.69 57.02
C LEU A 364 -50.37 -46.39 58.02
N GLU A 365 -51.36 -45.60 57.62
CA GLU A 365 -52.54 -45.32 58.46
C GLU A 365 -53.35 -46.57 58.75
N GLU A 366 -53.50 -47.47 57.78
CA GLU A 366 -54.18 -48.75 57.98
C GLU A 366 -53.40 -49.63 58.96
N PHE A 367 -52.07 -49.65 58.87
CA PHE A 367 -51.20 -50.39 59.79
C PHE A 367 -51.36 -49.92 61.25
N TRP A 368 -51.42 -48.62 61.50
CA TRP A 368 -51.60 -48.07 62.86
C TRP A 368 -53.01 -48.24 63.43
N ARG A 369 -54.01 -48.47 62.58
CA ARG A 369 -55.40 -48.70 62.99
C ARG A 369 -55.66 -50.12 63.50
N ARG A 370 -54.78 -51.07 63.16
CA ARG A 370 -54.81 -52.47 63.62
C ARG A 370 -54.01 -52.62 64.91
#